data_AF-A0A359CMK4-F1
#
_entry.id   AF-A0A359CMK4-F1
#
_cell.length_a   1.000
_cell.length_b   1.000
_cell.length_c   1.000
_cell.angle_alpha   90.00
_cell.angle_beta   90.00
_cell.angle_gamma   90.00
#
_symmetry.space_group_name_H-M   'P 1'
#
loop_
_entity.id
_entity.type
_entity.pdbx_description
1 polymer ?
#
loop_
_entity_poly.entity_id
_entity_poly.type
_entity_poly.pdbx_seq_one_letter_code
_entity_poly.pdbx_strand_id
1 'polypeptide(L)'
;MMIMYVYKRDEGGFLEEMKSYISKDYKNVIKRLICTVSIAMCSLLYAGLNANRGVVHDVSTRVDAAIPFNKFFIIPYIIWYGYVGFYLFYFAVYDGEKFFNLLWGIVSGMLFCCVIFYFYPTGVKRPELQGNDIFTKLVRLIYSNDNPYNCCPSIHVLDSVLIAAYVNRDSHPALKTKIISTIISILIILSTMFVKQHYFIDAVAGAALAYFIYAAFNYDEIIAKVTEKRVPYLEAEEKR
;
A
#
# COMPACT_ATOMS: atom_id res chain seq x y z
N MET A 1 10.98 -12.41 27.71
CA MET A 1 12.40 -12.58 27.35
C MET A 1 12.46 -13.07 25.91
N MET A 2 12.36 -12.14 24.95
CA MET A 2 12.23 -12.43 23.52
C MET A 2 13.62 -12.51 22.94
N ILE A 3 14.02 -13.71 22.51
CA ILE A 3 15.33 -13.94 21.90
C ILE A 3 15.34 -13.22 20.56
N MET A 4 15.99 -12.04 20.52
CA MET A 4 16.48 -11.44 19.29
C MET A 4 17.50 -12.39 18.68
N TYR A 5 17.05 -13.27 17.79
CA TYR A 5 17.95 -13.92 16.85
C TYR A 5 18.51 -12.82 15.95
N VAL A 6 19.68 -12.30 16.33
CA VAL A 6 20.54 -11.54 15.42
C VAL A 6 20.97 -12.53 14.35
N TYR A 7 20.18 -12.63 13.29
CA TYR A 7 20.48 -13.49 12.15
C TYR A 7 21.74 -12.91 11.50
N LYS A 8 22.84 -13.65 11.66
CA LYS A 8 24.09 -13.41 10.95
C LYS A 8 23.75 -13.46 9.46
N ARG A 9 24.00 -12.37 8.74
CA ARG A 9 23.77 -12.30 7.29
C ARG A 9 24.61 -13.41 6.65
N ASP A 10 23.98 -14.49 6.23
CA ASP A 10 24.65 -15.61 5.56
C ASP A 10 25.39 -15.05 4.32
N GLU A 11 26.56 -15.59 4.01
CA GLU A 11 27.36 -15.20 2.84
C GLU A 11 26.67 -15.58 1.51
N GLY A 12 25.55 -16.31 1.57
CA GLY A 12 24.65 -16.55 0.45
C GLY A 12 23.77 -15.34 0.18
N GLY A 13 23.64 -14.94 -1.09
CA GLY A 13 22.79 -13.80 -1.49
C GLY A 13 21.33 -13.94 -1.01
N PHE A 14 20.56 -12.85 -1.09
CA PHE A 14 19.17 -12.74 -0.60
C PHE A 14 18.27 -13.98 -0.82
N LEU A 15 18.40 -14.64 -1.98
CA LEU A 15 17.61 -15.84 -2.30
C LEU A 15 17.95 -17.06 -1.43
N GLU A 16 19.22 -17.27 -1.08
CA GLU A 16 19.65 -18.39 -0.24
C GLU A 16 19.23 -18.18 1.22
N GLU A 17 19.34 -16.93 1.71
CA GLU A 17 18.80 -16.56 3.01
C GLU A 17 17.30 -16.84 3.08
N MET A 18 16.52 -16.39 2.10
CA MET A 18 15.07 -16.61 2.05
C MET A 18 14.70 -18.10 2.02
N LYS A 19 15.42 -18.92 1.25
CA LYS A 19 15.24 -20.38 1.24
C LYS A 19 15.52 -20.99 2.61
N SER A 20 16.55 -20.52 3.31
CA SER A 20 16.90 -20.96 4.66
C SER A 20 15.76 -20.68 5.65
N TYR A 21 15.18 -19.47 5.63
CA TYR A 21 14.01 -19.13 6.46
C TYR A 21 12.79 -20.00 6.14
N ILE A 22 12.45 -20.13 4.86
CA ILE A 22 11.28 -20.93 4.43
C ILE A 22 11.45 -22.39 4.83
N SER A 23 12.61 -23.00 4.60
CA SER A 23 12.81 -24.42 4.95
C SER A 23 12.62 -24.71 6.45
N LYS A 24 12.88 -23.73 7.32
CA LYS A 24 12.69 -23.83 8.77
C LYS A 24 11.26 -23.57 9.23
N ASP A 25 10.51 -22.69 8.57
CA ASP A 25 9.18 -22.21 9.03
C ASP A 25 8.05 -22.30 7.98
N TYR A 26 8.21 -23.13 6.93
CA TYR A 26 7.28 -23.14 5.78
C TYR A 26 5.81 -23.32 6.17
N LYS A 27 5.50 -24.08 7.23
CA LYS A 27 4.12 -24.31 7.68
C LYS A 27 3.47 -23.00 8.15
N ASN A 28 4.18 -22.16 8.89
CA ASN A 28 3.62 -20.89 9.34
C ASN A 28 3.63 -19.85 8.22
N VAL A 29 4.64 -19.87 7.33
CA VAL A 29 4.63 -19.06 6.10
C VAL A 29 3.37 -19.36 5.27
N ILE A 30 3.05 -20.64 5.04
CA ILE A 30 1.85 -21.05 4.30
C ILE A 30 0.58 -20.57 5.02
N LYS A 31 0.47 -20.74 6.34
CA LYS A 31 -0.68 -20.25 7.11
C LYS A 31 -0.88 -18.75 6.95
N ARG A 32 0.21 -17.97 7.06
CA ARG A 32 0.19 -16.52 6.82
C ARG A 32 -0.28 -16.19 5.41
N LEU A 33 0.27 -16.85 4.39
CA LEU A 33 -0.13 -16.63 3.00
C LEU A 33 -1.60 -17.01 2.74
N ILE A 34 -2.13 -18.05 3.37
CA ILE A 34 -3.57 -18.40 3.27
C ILE A 34 -4.43 -17.24 3.78
N CYS A 35 -4.03 -16.54 4.83
CA CYS A 35 -4.77 -15.38 5.34
C CYS A 35 -4.90 -14.23 4.33
N THR A 36 -4.06 -14.16 3.29
CA THR A 36 -4.19 -13.15 2.21
C THR A 36 -5.45 -13.31 1.37
N VAL A 37 -6.16 -14.46 1.48
CA VAL A 37 -7.50 -14.64 0.90
C VAL A 37 -8.50 -13.57 1.38
N SER A 38 -8.28 -12.98 2.55
CA SER A 38 -9.07 -11.85 3.06
C SER A 38 -9.03 -10.61 2.16
N ILE A 39 -7.89 -10.35 1.49
CA ILE A 39 -7.77 -9.28 0.49
C ILE A 39 -8.66 -9.60 -0.72
N ALA A 40 -8.63 -10.85 -1.21
CA ALA A 40 -9.48 -11.27 -2.32
C ALA A 40 -10.98 -11.15 -1.96
N MET A 41 -11.36 -11.48 -0.73
CA MET A 41 -12.74 -11.27 -0.24
C MET A 41 -13.13 -9.79 -0.25
N CYS A 42 -12.24 -8.90 0.20
CA CYS A 42 -12.47 -7.45 0.13
C CYS A 42 -12.55 -6.95 -1.32
N SER A 43 -11.74 -7.48 -2.24
CA SER A 43 -11.80 -7.16 -3.66
C SER A 43 -13.13 -7.57 -4.31
N LEU A 44 -13.75 -8.67 -3.86
CA LEU A 44 -15.09 -9.07 -4.30
C LEU A 44 -16.16 -8.09 -3.81
N LEU A 45 -16.04 -7.59 -2.58
CA LEU A 45 -16.92 -6.54 -2.06
C LEU A 45 -16.77 -5.24 -2.86
N TYR A 46 -15.53 -4.82 -3.12
CA TYR A 46 -15.24 -3.67 -3.99
C TYR A 46 -15.87 -3.84 -5.37
N ALA A 47 -15.70 -5.01 -6.01
CA ALA A 47 -16.27 -5.29 -7.33
C ALA A 47 -17.80 -5.14 -7.35
N GLY A 48 -18.48 -5.56 -6.28
CA GLY A 48 -19.93 -5.37 -6.13
C GLY A 48 -20.36 -3.92 -5.99
N LEU A 49 -19.48 -3.05 -5.45
CA LEU A 49 -19.72 -1.62 -5.33
C LEU A 49 -19.35 -0.86 -6.61
N ASN A 50 -18.38 -1.36 -7.38
CA ASN A 50 -17.75 -0.70 -8.53
C ASN A 50 -18.64 -0.68 -9.78
N ALA A 51 -19.81 -0.08 -9.65
CA ALA A 51 -20.81 0.07 -10.70
C ALA A 51 -21.49 1.44 -10.60
N ASN A 52 -22.14 1.87 -11.68
CA ASN A 52 -22.99 3.04 -11.63
C ASN A 52 -24.22 2.74 -10.77
N ARG A 53 -24.33 3.42 -9.62
CA ARG A 53 -25.42 3.27 -8.64
C ARG A 53 -26.34 4.50 -8.60
N GLY A 54 -26.29 5.35 -9.62
CA GLY A 54 -27.07 6.58 -9.72
C GLY A 54 -26.19 7.82 -9.54
N VAL A 55 -26.25 8.45 -8.36
CA VAL A 55 -25.47 9.66 -8.08
C VAL A 55 -23.99 9.30 -7.96
N VAL A 56 -23.13 10.03 -8.67
CA VAL A 56 -21.67 9.91 -8.60
C VAL A 56 -21.09 11.29 -8.35
N HIS A 57 -20.27 11.41 -7.31
CA HIS A 57 -19.67 12.67 -6.88
C HIS A 57 -18.35 12.94 -7.61
N ASP A 58 -18.21 14.15 -8.14
CA ASP A 58 -16.96 14.65 -8.74
C ASP A 58 -16.18 15.41 -7.67
N VAL A 59 -14.99 14.90 -7.33
CA VAL A 59 -14.07 15.49 -6.34
C VAL A 59 -12.83 16.11 -7.00
N SER A 60 -12.88 16.32 -8.32
CA SER A 60 -11.78 16.92 -9.06
C SER A 60 -11.44 18.33 -8.59
N THR A 61 -10.16 18.67 -8.72
CA THR A 61 -9.61 19.96 -8.33
C THR A 61 -8.86 20.60 -9.50
N ARG A 62 -8.37 21.83 -9.31
CA ARG A 62 -7.48 22.49 -10.28
C ARG A 62 -6.17 21.74 -10.50
N VAL A 63 -5.73 20.93 -9.52
CA VAL A 63 -4.54 20.09 -9.66
C VAL A 63 -4.78 19.02 -10.72
N ASP A 64 -5.96 18.40 -10.73
CA ASP A 64 -6.31 17.34 -11.69
C ASP A 64 -6.38 17.83 -13.14
N ALA A 65 -6.77 19.09 -13.32
CA ALA A 65 -6.77 19.77 -14.62
C ALA A 65 -5.34 20.01 -15.15
N ALA A 66 -4.36 20.17 -14.26
CA ALA A 66 -2.96 20.37 -14.62
C ALA A 66 -2.21 19.05 -14.90
N ILE A 67 -2.74 17.90 -14.46
CA ILE A 67 -2.15 16.58 -14.70
C ILE A 67 -2.67 16.06 -16.05
N PRO A 68 -1.86 15.98 -17.13
CA PRO A 68 -2.31 15.40 -18.38
C PRO A 68 -2.43 13.87 -18.26
N PHE A 69 -3.25 13.26 -19.11
CA PHE A 69 -3.21 11.81 -19.27
C PHE A 69 -1.85 11.39 -19.86
N ASN A 70 -1.21 10.38 -19.27
CA ASN A 70 0.03 9.81 -19.77
C ASN A 70 0.04 8.28 -19.67
N LYS A 71 -0.14 7.62 -20.81
CA LYS A 71 -0.22 6.16 -20.91
C LYS A 71 1.04 5.42 -20.43
N PHE A 72 2.24 6.03 -20.43
CA PHE A 72 3.46 5.35 -20.00
C PHE A 72 3.45 5.03 -18.50
N PHE A 73 2.68 5.79 -17.72
CA PHE A 73 2.48 5.53 -16.29
C PHE A 73 1.63 4.27 -16.02
N ILE A 74 1.10 3.60 -17.05
CA ILE A 74 0.48 2.29 -16.85
C ILE A 74 1.46 1.24 -16.29
N ILE A 75 2.76 1.40 -16.54
CA ILE A 75 3.78 0.49 -16.02
C ILE A 75 3.89 0.57 -14.50
N PRO A 76 4.17 1.74 -13.88
CA PRO A 76 4.15 1.84 -12.42
C PRO A 76 2.77 1.52 -11.83
N TYR A 77 1.67 1.78 -12.55
CA TYR A 77 0.33 1.37 -12.11
C TYR A 77 0.22 -0.16 -11.96
N ILE A 78 0.68 -0.93 -12.95
CA ILE A 78 0.64 -2.40 -12.90
C ILE A 78 1.67 -2.97 -11.90
N ILE A 79 2.81 -2.30 -11.72
CA ILE A 79 3.82 -2.69 -10.71
C ILE A 79 3.22 -2.78 -9.31
N TRP A 80 2.15 -2.03 -9.01
CA TRP A 80 1.44 -2.10 -7.73
C TRP A 80 1.07 -3.53 -7.32
N TYR A 81 0.53 -4.35 -8.24
CA TYR A 81 0.17 -5.74 -7.93
C TYR A 81 1.38 -6.56 -7.47
N GLY A 82 2.52 -6.40 -8.16
CA GLY A 82 3.76 -7.05 -7.80
C GLY A 82 4.34 -6.51 -6.48
N TYR A 83 4.22 -5.20 -6.24
CA TYR A 83 4.70 -4.54 -5.03
C TYR A 83 3.95 -5.02 -3.78
N VAL A 84 2.62 -5.08 -3.83
CA VAL A 84 1.78 -5.60 -2.74
C VAL A 84 2.09 -7.07 -2.48
N GLY A 85 2.06 -7.90 -3.52
CA GLY A 85 2.34 -9.33 -3.39
C GLY A 85 3.74 -9.62 -2.86
N PHE A 86 4.76 -8.91 -3.36
CA PHE A 86 6.15 -9.08 -2.93
C PHE A 86 6.32 -8.76 -1.44
N TYR A 87 5.80 -7.63 -0.94
CA TYR A 87 6.02 -7.26 0.46
C TYR A 87 5.15 -8.05 1.44
N LEU A 88 3.95 -8.49 1.06
CA LEU A 88 3.19 -9.46 1.84
C LEU A 88 3.96 -10.79 1.95
N PHE A 89 4.53 -11.28 0.84
CA PHE A 89 5.35 -12.49 0.88
C PHE A 89 6.62 -12.29 1.71
N TYR A 90 7.30 -11.16 1.55
CA TYR A 90 8.49 -10.81 2.33
C TYR A 90 8.22 -10.86 3.83
N PHE A 91 7.21 -10.15 4.32
CA PHE A 91 6.89 -10.19 5.75
C PHE A 91 6.37 -11.57 6.19
N ALA A 92 5.64 -12.29 5.33
CA ALA A 92 5.22 -13.67 5.64
C ALA A 92 6.42 -14.60 5.90
N VAL A 93 7.59 -14.33 5.31
CA VAL A 93 8.82 -15.11 5.54
C VAL A 93 9.62 -14.59 6.73
N TYR A 94 9.81 -13.27 6.83
CA TYR A 94 10.78 -12.69 7.75
C TYR A 94 10.20 -12.18 9.08
N ASP A 95 8.93 -11.77 9.11
CA ASP A 95 8.33 -11.16 10.30
C ASP A 95 6.81 -11.38 10.32
N GLY A 96 6.39 -12.42 11.06
CA GLY A 96 4.99 -12.80 11.15
C GLY A 96 4.09 -11.75 11.81
N GLU A 97 4.62 -10.94 12.73
CA GLU A 97 3.86 -9.88 13.38
C GLU A 97 3.61 -8.73 12.41
N LYS A 98 4.66 -8.24 11.74
CA LYS A 98 4.51 -7.22 10.69
C LYS A 98 3.68 -7.70 9.53
N PHE A 99 3.75 -8.99 9.20
CA PHE A 99 2.86 -9.59 8.21
C PHE A 99 1.38 -9.37 8.57
N PHE A 100 0.97 -9.74 9.79
CA PHE A 100 -0.42 -9.58 10.21
C PHE A 100 -0.81 -8.11 10.37
N ASN A 101 0.08 -7.25 10.88
CA ASN A 101 -0.19 -5.82 10.99
C ASN A 101 -0.33 -5.16 9.60
N LEU A 102 0.47 -5.56 8.61
CA LEU A 102 0.32 -5.11 7.24
C LEU A 102 -0.96 -5.66 6.60
N LEU A 103 -1.20 -6.97 6.69
CA LEU A 103 -2.38 -7.62 6.11
C LEU A 103 -3.68 -7.02 6.66
N TRP A 104 -3.81 -6.93 7.98
CA TRP A 104 -5.00 -6.36 8.60
C TRP A 104 -5.10 -4.85 8.43
N GLY A 105 -3.98 -4.15 8.30
CA GLY A 105 -3.97 -2.75 7.86
C GLY A 105 -4.55 -2.58 6.45
N ILE A 106 -4.14 -3.39 5.48
CA ILE A 106 -4.70 -3.40 4.13
C ILE A 106 -6.20 -3.73 4.17
N VAL A 107 -6.58 -4.83 4.83
CA VAL A 107 -7.98 -5.27 4.92
C VAL A 107 -8.86 -4.21 5.57
N SER A 108 -8.45 -3.64 6.71
CA SER A 108 -9.22 -2.60 7.40
C SER A 108 -9.35 -1.34 6.55
N GLY A 109 -8.29 -0.93 5.85
CA GLY A 109 -8.34 0.21 4.94
C GLY A 109 -9.23 -0.04 3.72
N MET A 110 -9.18 -1.23 3.11
CA MET A 110 -10.09 -1.62 2.02
C MET A 110 -11.56 -1.61 2.47
N LEU A 111 -11.85 -2.15 3.67
CA LEU A 111 -13.20 -2.13 4.22
C LEU A 111 -13.67 -0.70 4.51
N PHE A 112 -12.81 0.14 5.07
CA PHE A 112 -13.11 1.55 5.30
C PHE A 112 -13.39 2.30 3.98
N CYS A 113 -12.58 2.06 2.95
CA CYS A 113 -12.84 2.56 1.60
C CYS A 113 -14.19 2.07 1.08
N CYS A 114 -14.51 0.77 1.21
CA CYS A 114 -15.81 0.22 0.77
C CYS A 114 -17.00 0.88 1.48
N VAL A 115 -16.87 1.21 2.77
CA VAL A 115 -17.91 1.96 3.51
C VAL A 115 -18.09 3.35 2.89
N ILE A 116 -17.00 4.08 2.63
CA ILE A 116 -17.08 5.40 1.97
C ILE A 116 -17.69 5.28 0.58
N PHE A 117 -17.23 4.32 -0.23
CA PHE A 117 -17.74 4.06 -1.58
C PHE A 117 -19.24 3.75 -1.59
N TYR A 118 -19.72 3.07 -0.55
CA TYR A 118 -21.14 2.76 -0.43
C TYR A 118 -22.00 4.02 -0.23
N PHE A 119 -21.58 4.93 0.66
CA PHE A 119 -22.33 6.13 1.05
C PHE A 119 -22.04 7.37 0.20
N TYR A 120 -20.83 7.48 -0.36
CA TYR A 120 -20.35 8.62 -1.12
C TYR A 120 -19.55 8.13 -2.35
N PRO A 121 -20.22 7.52 -3.33
CA PRO A 121 -19.55 7.03 -4.55
C PRO A 121 -18.98 8.20 -5.35
N THR A 122 -17.66 8.24 -5.51
CA THR A 122 -16.99 9.22 -6.39
C THR A 122 -16.70 8.61 -7.75
N GLY A 123 -16.36 9.44 -8.74
CA GLY A 123 -15.94 8.95 -10.05
C GLY A 123 -14.93 9.86 -10.74
N VAL A 124 -14.19 9.28 -11.68
CA VAL A 124 -13.13 9.96 -12.42
C VAL A 124 -13.43 9.98 -13.91
N LYS A 125 -13.34 11.17 -14.52
CA LYS A 125 -13.48 11.33 -15.98
C LYS A 125 -12.24 10.81 -16.69
N ARG A 126 -12.40 9.72 -17.44
CA ARG A 126 -11.36 9.11 -18.27
C ARG A 126 -11.36 9.71 -19.68
N PRO A 127 -10.19 9.95 -20.30
CA PRO A 127 -10.11 10.42 -21.67
C PRO A 127 -10.42 9.31 -22.67
N GLU A 128 -10.78 9.68 -23.90
CA GLU A 128 -10.79 8.74 -25.02
C GLU A 128 -9.37 8.30 -25.37
N LEU A 129 -9.16 6.99 -25.45
CA LEU A 129 -7.84 6.40 -25.67
C LEU A 129 -7.56 6.24 -27.16
N GLN A 130 -6.64 7.06 -27.68
CA GLN A 130 -6.17 7.03 -29.06
C GLN A 130 -4.98 6.09 -29.26
N GLY A 131 -4.96 5.36 -30.38
CA GLY A 131 -3.84 4.47 -30.77
C GLY A 131 -4.00 3.00 -30.36
N ASN A 132 -3.04 2.16 -30.76
CA ASN A 132 -3.07 0.70 -30.59
C ASN A 132 -1.73 0.12 -30.10
N ASP A 133 -0.84 0.96 -29.58
CA ASP A 133 0.41 0.52 -28.95
C ASP A 133 0.16 -0.24 -27.64
N ILE A 134 1.20 -0.92 -27.16
CA ILE A 134 1.11 -1.77 -25.97
C ILE A 134 0.66 -0.99 -24.73
N PHE A 135 1.12 0.24 -24.53
CA PHE A 135 0.74 1.04 -23.36
C PHE A 135 -0.74 1.40 -23.40
N THR A 136 -1.24 1.85 -24.55
CA THR A 136 -2.67 2.13 -24.74
C THR A 136 -3.53 0.89 -24.52
N LYS A 137 -3.10 -0.28 -25.01
CA LYS A 137 -3.80 -1.56 -24.78
C LYS A 137 -3.83 -1.95 -23.30
N LEU A 138 -2.73 -1.74 -22.57
CA LEU A 138 -2.68 -1.99 -21.13
C LEU A 138 -3.61 -1.04 -20.36
N VAL A 139 -3.68 0.24 -20.72
CA VAL A 139 -4.64 1.18 -20.12
C VAL A 139 -6.07 0.72 -20.39
N ARG A 140 -6.39 0.31 -21.64
CA ARG A 140 -7.72 -0.25 -21.98
C ARG A 140 -8.07 -1.47 -21.15
N LEU A 141 -7.11 -2.38 -20.93
CA LEU A 141 -7.31 -3.57 -20.09
C LEU A 141 -7.62 -3.20 -18.63
N ILE A 142 -6.93 -2.22 -18.07
CA ILE A 142 -7.25 -1.72 -16.72
C ILE A 142 -8.65 -1.08 -16.72
N TYR A 143 -8.94 -0.21 -17.68
CA TYR A 143 -10.24 0.47 -17.75
C TYR A 143 -11.43 -0.47 -17.97
N SER A 144 -11.24 -1.63 -18.61
CA SER A 144 -12.29 -2.63 -18.81
C SER A 144 -12.55 -3.48 -17.56
N ASN A 145 -11.56 -3.60 -16.67
CA ASN A 145 -11.63 -4.47 -15.49
C ASN A 145 -11.91 -3.67 -14.21
N ASP A 146 -11.67 -2.37 -14.24
CA ASP A 146 -11.92 -1.45 -13.13
C ASP A 146 -12.72 -0.27 -13.66
N ASN A 147 -13.96 -0.12 -13.20
CA ASN A 147 -14.84 0.96 -13.63
C ASN A 147 -14.40 2.30 -13.01
N PRO A 148 -14.78 3.46 -13.58
CA PRO A 148 -14.37 4.76 -13.09
C PRO A 148 -15.20 5.23 -11.87
N TYR A 149 -15.56 4.32 -10.97
CA TYR A 149 -16.37 4.60 -9.78
C TYR A 149 -15.58 4.26 -8.52
N ASN A 150 -16.02 4.79 -7.38
CA ASN A 150 -15.50 4.47 -6.04
C ASN A 150 -14.01 4.76 -5.91
N CYS A 151 -13.60 5.97 -6.27
CA CYS A 151 -12.19 6.34 -6.38
C CYS A 151 -11.60 6.91 -5.07
N CYS A 152 -12.40 7.58 -4.24
CA CYS A 152 -11.92 8.28 -3.04
C CYS A 152 -12.35 7.56 -1.75
N PRO A 153 -11.41 7.13 -0.88
CA PRO A 153 -9.96 7.20 -0.98
C PRO A 153 -9.33 6.16 -1.93
N SER A 154 -8.13 6.43 -2.44
CA SER A 154 -7.43 5.49 -3.33
C SER A 154 -6.82 4.30 -2.58
N ILE A 155 -7.28 3.07 -2.89
CA ILE A 155 -6.71 1.82 -2.35
C ILE A 155 -5.27 1.60 -2.84
N HIS A 156 -4.96 1.96 -4.09
CA HIS A 156 -3.60 1.86 -4.63
C HIS A 156 -2.61 2.69 -3.80
N VAL A 157 -3.00 3.91 -3.44
CA VAL A 157 -2.19 4.81 -2.62
C VAL A 157 -2.13 4.32 -1.18
N LEU A 158 -3.26 3.91 -0.61
CA LEU A 158 -3.34 3.32 0.73
C LEU A 158 -2.29 2.21 0.90
N ASP A 159 -2.34 1.20 0.04
CA ASP A 159 -1.48 0.03 0.13
C ASP A 159 -0.01 0.39 -0.11
N SER A 160 0.25 1.26 -1.09
CA SER A 160 1.62 1.68 -1.43
C SER A 160 2.29 2.46 -0.31
N VAL A 161 1.56 3.36 0.35
CA VAL A 161 2.07 4.15 1.48
C VAL A 161 2.24 3.26 2.71
N LEU A 162 1.27 2.39 2.98
CA LEU A 162 1.31 1.49 4.13
C LEU A 162 2.50 0.52 4.04
N ILE A 163 2.72 -0.11 2.89
CA ILE A 163 3.88 -0.98 2.65
C ILE A 163 5.18 -0.18 2.81
N ALA A 164 5.28 1.01 2.19
CA ALA A 164 6.48 1.82 2.31
C ALA A 164 6.76 2.20 3.79
N ALA A 165 5.73 2.47 4.59
CA ALA A 165 5.89 2.75 6.02
C ALA A 165 6.48 1.55 6.79
N TYR A 166 5.94 0.35 6.60
CA TYR A 166 6.48 -0.87 7.22
C TYR A 166 7.91 -1.16 6.77
N VAL A 167 8.20 -1.08 5.47
CA VAL A 167 9.54 -1.36 4.92
C VAL A 167 10.58 -0.37 5.44
N ASN A 168 10.24 0.92 5.52
CA ASN A 168 11.17 1.93 6.03
C ASN A 168 11.51 1.73 7.51
N ARG A 169 10.55 1.21 8.29
CA ARG A 169 10.69 0.94 9.73
C ARG A 169 11.26 -0.44 10.04
N ASP A 170 11.32 -1.33 9.06
CA ASP A 170 11.90 -2.65 9.21
C ASP A 170 13.42 -2.61 9.38
N SER A 171 13.98 -3.42 10.27
CA SER A 171 15.42 -3.47 10.54
C SER A 171 16.18 -4.40 9.58
N HIS A 172 15.49 -5.31 8.90
CA HIS A 172 16.09 -6.32 8.04
C HIS A 172 16.55 -5.79 6.66
N PRO A 173 15.77 -4.99 5.89
CA PRO A 173 16.18 -4.54 4.57
C PRO A 173 17.22 -3.42 4.66
N ALA A 174 18.20 -3.46 3.75
CA ALA A 174 19.19 -2.41 3.62
C ALA A 174 18.56 -1.07 3.21
N LEU A 175 19.23 0.05 3.53
CA LEU A 175 18.78 1.40 3.19
C LEU A 175 18.42 1.55 1.69
N LYS A 176 19.19 0.92 0.80
CA LYS A 176 18.91 0.91 -0.65
C LYS A 176 17.52 0.35 -0.96
N THR A 177 17.13 -0.76 -0.33
CA THR A 177 15.81 -1.38 -0.52
C THR A 177 14.70 -0.47 -0.01
N LYS A 178 14.91 0.20 1.11
CA LYS A 178 13.95 1.18 1.67
C LYS A 178 13.72 2.37 0.73
N ILE A 179 14.80 2.92 0.17
CA ILE A 179 14.75 4.00 -0.82
C ILE A 179 14.01 3.54 -2.08
N ILE A 180 14.37 2.36 -2.63
CA ILE A 180 13.70 1.79 -3.80
C ILE A 180 12.20 1.60 -3.54
N SER A 181 11.84 1.06 -2.38
CA SER A 181 10.44 0.87 -1.97
C SER A 181 9.67 2.19 -1.94
N THR A 182 10.28 3.23 -1.40
CA THR A 182 9.68 4.58 -1.33
C THR A 182 9.51 5.19 -2.72
N ILE A 183 10.50 5.04 -3.60
CA ILE A 183 10.42 5.50 -5.00
C ILE A 183 9.30 4.77 -5.75
N ILE A 184 9.19 3.45 -5.60
CA ILE A 184 8.11 2.66 -6.22
C ILE A 184 6.75 3.14 -5.71
N SER A 185 6.60 3.34 -4.41
CA SER A 185 5.37 3.87 -3.81
C SER A 185 4.97 5.22 -4.40
N ILE A 186 5.92 6.17 -4.51
CA ILE A 186 5.68 7.48 -5.15
C ILE A 186 5.28 7.32 -6.63
N LEU A 187 5.96 6.44 -7.38
CA LEU A 187 5.64 6.19 -8.78
C LEU A 187 4.23 5.60 -8.96
N ILE A 188 3.79 4.72 -8.05
CA ILE A 188 2.42 4.19 -8.04
C ILE A 188 1.42 5.33 -7.75
N ILE A 189 1.68 6.18 -6.75
CA ILE A 189 0.80 7.32 -6.45
C ILE A 189 0.65 8.23 -7.67
N LEU A 190 1.76 8.62 -8.29
CA LEU A 190 1.72 9.44 -9.50
C LEU A 190 1.00 8.73 -10.65
N SER A 191 1.21 7.43 -10.81
CA SER A 191 0.62 6.68 -11.91
C SER A 191 -0.90 6.65 -11.86
N THR A 192 -1.50 6.58 -10.67
CA THR A 192 -2.95 6.61 -10.52
C THR A 192 -3.58 7.85 -11.12
N MET A 193 -2.91 9.01 -10.99
CA MET A 193 -3.39 10.28 -11.52
C MET A 193 -3.10 10.43 -13.02
N PHE A 194 -1.90 10.05 -13.47
CA PHE A 194 -1.52 10.11 -14.89
C PHE A 194 -2.32 9.14 -15.77
N VAL A 195 -2.67 7.98 -15.24
CA VAL A 195 -3.54 6.98 -15.90
C VAL A 195 -5.02 7.36 -15.75
N LYS A 196 -5.36 8.46 -15.05
CA LYS A 196 -6.74 8.93 -14.85
C LYS A 196 -7.63 7.88 -14.19
N GLN A 197 -7.08 7.22 -13.19
CA GLN A 197 -7.81 6.33 -12.27
C GLN A 197 -8.24 7.03 -11.00
N HIS A 198 -7.48 8.02 -10.55
CA HIS A 198 -7.72 8.76 -9.32
C HIS A 198 -7.49 10.25 -9.52
N TYR A 199 -8.24 11.05 -8.78
CA TYR A 199 -7.94 12.47 -8.59
C TYR A 199 -6.96 12.68 -7.43
N PHE A 200 -6.38 13.87 -7.37
CA PHE A 200 -5.40 14.26 -6.35
C PHE A 200 -5.95 14.09 -4.93
N ILE A 201 -7.23 14.41 -4.71
CA ILE A 201 -7.89 14.23 -3.41
C ILE A 201 -7.97 12.76 -3.01
N ASP A 202 -8.21 11.84 -3.95
CA ASP A 202 -8.23 10.40 -3.69
C ASP A 202 -6.87 9.91 -3.18
N ALA A 203 -5.78 10.43 -3.78
CA ALA A 203 -4.41 10.15 -3.38
C ALA A 203 -4.09 10.72 -1.99
N VAL A 204 -4.45 11.98 -1.71
CA VAL A 204 -4.25 12.58 -0.38
C VAL A 204 -5.03 11.81 0.69
N ALA A 205 -6.29 11.48 0.42
CA ALA A 205 -7.13 10.72 1.34
C ALA A 205 -6.58 9.30 1.59
N GLY A 206 -6.12 8.61 0.53
CA GLY A 206 -5.52 7.29 0.64
C GLY A 206 -4.23 7.31 1.47
N ALA A 207 -3.37 8.31 1.26
CA ALA A 207 -2.13 8.47 2.03
C ALA A 207 -2.41 8.80 3.51
N ALA A 208 -3.36 9.69 3.77
CA ALA A 208 -3.77 10.02 5.13
C ALA A 208 -4.34 8.80 5.86
N LEU A 209 -5.19 8.02 5.21
CA LEU A 209 -5.75 6.78 5.75
C LEU A 209 -4.64 5.74 6.03
N ALA A 210 -3.66 5.60 5.14
CA ALA A 210 -2.52 4.71 5.35
C ALA A 210 -1.73 5.05 6.61
N TYR A 211 -1.40 6.33 6.81
CA TYR A 211 -0.68 6.76 8.01
C TYR A 211 -1.52 6.59 9.28
N PHE A 212 -2.82 6.85 9.21
CA PHE A 212 -3.74 6.62 10.33
C PHE A 212 -3.77 5.13 10.72
N ILE A 213 -3.94 4.24 9.75
CA ILE A 213 -3.95 2.78 9.97
C ILE A 213 -2.58 2.32 10.49
N TYR A 214 -1.49 2.77 9.89
CA TYR A 214 -0.14 2.45 10.37
C TYR A 214 0.03 2.86 11.84
N ALA A 215 -0.39 4.08 12.21
CA ALA A 215 -0.31 4.56 13.59
C ALA A 215 -1.19 3.75 14.55
N ALA A 216 -2.40 3.37 14.13
CA ALA A 216 -3.31 2.58 14.94
C ALA A 216 -2.77 1.18 15.23
N PHE A 217 -2.21 0.50 14.22
CA PHE A 217 -1.67 -0.86 14.35
C PHE A 217 -0.30 -0.92 15.04
N ASN A 218 0.42 0.20 15.11
CA ASN A 218 1.74 0.29 15.75
C ASN A 218 1.72 1.28 16.93
N TYR A 219 0.55 1.51 17.54
CA TYR A 219 0.34 2.51 18.58
C TYR A 219 1.28 2.32 19.76
N ASP A 220 1.35 1.11 20.30
CA ASP A 220 2.18 0.80 21.48
C ASP A 220 3.67 1.04 21.19
N GLU A 221 4.15 0.61 20.02
CA GLU A 221 5.54 0.84 19.60
C GLU A 221 5.86 2.34 19.45
N ILE A 222 4.93 3.10 18.85
CA ILE A 222 5.09 4.54 18.64
C ILE A 222 5.11 5.26 19.99
N ILE A 223 4.18 4.96 20.89
CA ILE A 223 4.10 5.59 22.22
C ILE A 223 5.32 5.24 23.06
N ALA A 224 5.80 3.99 23.03
CA ALA A 224 7.03 3.60 23.71
C ALA A 224 8.23 4.45 23.25
N LYS A 225 8.42 4.59 21.92
CA LYS A 225 9.52 5.41 21.36
C LYS A 225 9.39 6.90 21.65
N VAL A 226 8.18 7.44 21.65
CA VAL A 226 7.94 8.85 22.00
C VAL A 226 8.23 9.09 23.48
N THR A 227 7.81 8.17 24.34
CA THR A 227 8.02 8.25 25.80
C THR A 227 9.50 8.13 26.14
N GLU A 228 10.20 7.15 25.56
CA GLU A 228 11.64 6.94 25.75
C GLU A 228 12.46 8.16 25.33
N LYS A 229 12.07 8.87 24.26
CA LYS A 229 12.73 10.12 23.86
C LYS A 229 12.39 11.33 24.74
N ARG A 230 11.21 11.35 25.37
CA ARG A 230 10.77 12.46 26.22
C ARG A 230 11.46 12.47 27.58
N VAL A 231 11.67 11.31 28.20
CA VAL A 231 12.26 11.23 29.56
C VAL A 231 13.64 11.92 29.64
N PRO A 232 14.61 11.62 28.76
CA PRO A 232 15.91 12.31 28.78
C PRO A 232 15.84 13.80 28.43
N TYR A 233 14.85 14.23 27.64
CA TYR A 233 14.66 15.65 27.31
C TYR A 233 14.20 16.46 28.53
N LEU A 234 13.21 15.94 29.27
CA LEU A 234 12.68 16.58 30.46
C LEU A 234 13.74 16.65 31.57
N GLU A 235 14.52 15.59 31.78
CA GLU A 235 15.64 15.57 32.73
C GLU A 235 16.76 16.58 32.38
N ALA A 236 16.93 16.90 31.09
CA ALA A 236 17.89 17.90 30.64
C ALA A 236 17.36 19.34 30.79
N GLU A 237 16.04 19.52 30.80
CA GLU A 237 15.37 20.81 31.00
C GLU A 237 15.33 21.19 32.48
N GLU A 238 15.08 20.24 33.38
CA GLU A 238 15.13 20.47 34.85
C GLU A 238 16.54 20.83 35.37
N LYS A 239 17.59 20.50 34.62
CA LYS A 239 18.99 20.81 34.97
C LYS A 239 19.48 22.17 34.47
N ARG A 240 18.64 22.95 33.78
CA ARG A 240 18.95 24.31 33.27
C ARG A 240 18.32 25.38 34.16
#